data_AF-A0A5B9M402-F1
#
_entry.id   AF-A0A5B9M402-F1
#
_cell.length_a   1.000
_cell.length_b   1.000
_cell.length_c   1.000
_cell.angle_alpha   90.00
_cell.angle_beta   90.00
_cell.angle_gamma   90.00
#
_symmetry.space_group_name_H-M   'P 1'
#
loop_
_entity.id
_entity.type
_entity.pdbx_description
1 polymer ?
#
loop_
_entity_poly.entity_id
_entity_poly.type
_entity_poly.pdbx_seq_one_letter_code
_entity_poly.pdbx_strand_id
1 'polypeptide(L)'
;MFTFGNGSRKVIIVAGVHGNELPASIAAVKLINYLSGKRINGTVYVVPFLIPSSTARSSRYWNGKNPNSIANVRGTPSNRIVQVAASRGVSAVGDFHSTRPGGVPGKTSILCTRIPTYESYRMASYMSRYSGSALIPSQVAGKDYPGALEDVCNLAGIPAVTAEVRSPHGSVASGSVTKSYTQMIAFLKYNGII
;
A
#
# COMPACT_ATOMS: atom_id res chain seq x y z
N MET A 1 11.65 -2.29 -8.34
CA MET A 1 11.61 -1.89 -6.92
C MET A 1 12.78 -0.98 -6.67
N PHE A 2 12.52 0.23 -6.16
CA PHE A 2 13.54 1.20 -5.80
C PHE A 2 13.89 1.01 -4.33
N THR A 3 15.17 1.15 -3.98
CA THR A 3 15.66 1.01 -2.60
C THR A 3 16.33 2.31 -2.18
N PHE A 4 15.99 2.81 -1.01
CA PHE A 4 16.60 3.97 -0.39
C PHE A 4 17.09 3.60 1.01
N GLY A 5 18.21 4.19 1.43
CA GLY A 5 18.84 3.91 2.72
C GLY A 5 19.39 2.49 2.86
N ASN A 6 19.97 2.22 4.02
CA ASN A 6 20.61 0.95 4.36
C ASN A 6 20.49 0.61 5.87
N GLY A 7 19.57 1.27 6.58
CA GLY A 7 19.35 1.04 8.01
C GLY A 7 18.54 -0.23 8.30
N SER A 8 18.55 -0.64 9.57
CA SER A 8 17.97 -1.92 10.03
C SER A 8 16.44 -1.99 9.92
N ARG A 9 15.73 -0.89 10.21
CA ARG A 9 14.28 -0.81 10.06
C ARG A 9 13.91 -0.71 8.58
N LYS A 10 13.14 -1.68 8.08
CA LYS A 10 12.80 -1.81 6.66
C LYS A 10 11.30 -1.68 6.46
N VAL A 11 10.87 -0.91 5.48
CA VAL A 11 9.45 -0.78 5.11
C VAL A 11 9.25 -0.94 3.61
N ILE A 12 8.07 -1.41 3.20
CA ILE A 12 7.65 -1.46 1.79
C ILE A 12 6.48 -0.48 1.57
N ILE A 13 6.58 0.30 0.51
CA ILE A 13 5.46 1.03 -0.10
C ILE A 13 5.21 0.41 -1.46
N VAL A 14 4.00 -0.09 -1.69
CA VAL A 14 3.59 -0.69 -2.96
C VAL A 14 2.36 0.03 -3.51
N ALA A 15 2.36 0.25 -4.82
CA ALA A 15 1.25 0.74 -5.61
C ALA A 15 1.16 -0.07 -6.91
N GLY A 16 0.06 0.10 -7.65
CA GLY A 16 -0.14 -0.57 -8.93
C GLY A 16 -0.40 -2.07 -8.77
N VAL A 17 -0.99 -2.49 -7.64
CA VAL A 17 -1.63 -3.81 -7.50
C VAL A 17 -2.76 -3.94 -8.52
N HIS A 18 -3.56 -2.87 -8.67
CA HIS A 18 -4.47 -2.67 -9.79
C HIS A 18 -3.88 -1.64 -10.76
N GLY A 19 -3.75 -2.00 -12.04
CA GLY A 19 -3.12 -1.15 -13.04
C GLY A 19 -3.92 0.09 -13.43
N ASN A 20 -5.22 0.11 -13.17
CA ASN A 20 -6.11 1.24 -13.44
C ASN A 20 -6.28 2.20 -12.25
N GLU A 21 -5.49 2.04 -11.18
CA GLU A 21 -5.53 2.90 -10.01
C GLU A 21 -4.33 3.86 -10.00
N LEU A 22 -4.37 4.80 -10.96
CA LEU A 22 -3.25 5.66 -11.32
C LEU A 22 -2.71 6.58 -10.20
N PRO A 23 -3.55 7.20 -9.33
CA PRO A 23 -3.06 8.18 -8.36
C PRO A 23 -1.94 7.66 -7.45
N ALA A 24 -2.07 6.43 -6.94
CA ALA A 24 -1.07 5.83 -6.05
C ALA A 24 0.24 5.55 -6.79
N SER A 25 0.18 5.08 -8.04
CA SER A 25 1.38 4.81 -8.83
C SER A 25 2.16 6.11 -9.12
N ILE A 26 1.46 7.19 -9.47
CA ILE A 26 2.06 8.52 -9.69
C ILE A 26 2.63 9.08 -8.38
N ALA A 27 1.91 8.93 -7.27
CA ALA A 27 2.38 9.34 -5.95
C ALA A 27 3.66 8.59 -5.52
N ALA A 28 3.77 7.30 -5.84
CA ALA A 28 4.96 6.50 -5.57
C ALA A 28 6.17 6.99 -6.40
N VAL A 29 5.97 7.40 -7.65
CA VAL A 29 7.04 8.04 -8.45
C VAL A 29 7.45 9.39 -7.86
N LYS A 30 6.49 10.20 -7.40
CA LYS A 30 6.78 11.45 -6.68
C LYS A 30 7.58 11.19 -5.40
N LEU A 31 7.26 10.10 -4.68
CA LEU A 31 7.99 9.68 -3.49
C LEU A 31 9.42 9.24 -3.80
N ILE A 32 9.64 8.50 -4.89
CA ILE A 32 10.98 8.14 -5.36
C ILE A 32 11.84 9.39 -5.56
N ASN A 33 11.30 10.42 -6.21
CA ASN A 33 12.01 11.69 -6.40
C ASN A 33 12.26 12.41 -5.07
N TYR A 34 11.31 12.39 -4.14
CA TYR A 34 11.48 12.99 -2.82
C TYR A 34 12.58 12.30 -2.00
N LEU A 35 12.67 10.97 -2.04
CA LEU A 35 13.65 10.19 -1.29
C LEU A 35 15.06 10.23 -1.90
N SER A 36 15.16 10.54 -3.20
CA SER A 36 16.45 10.67 -3.88
C SER A 36 17.33 11.73 -3.21
N GLY A 37 18.56 11.34 -2.85
CA GLY A 37 19.52 12.23 -2.19
C GLY A 37 19.20 12.58 -0.73
N LYS A 38 18.12 12.04 -0.13
CA LYS A 38 17.81 12.26 1.29
C LYS A 38 18.49 11.23 2.18
N ARG A 39 18.98 11.70 3.33
CA ARG A 39 19.31 10.82 4.45
C ARG A 39 18.01 10.29 5.05
N ILE A 40 17.90 8.96 5.14
CA ILE A 40 16.74 8.29 5.74
C ILE A 40 17.17 7.41 6.91
N ASN A 41 16.31 7.29 7.91
CA ASN A 41 16.55 6.49 9.10
C ASN A 41 15.97 5.08 8.94
N GLY A 42 16.64 4.23 8.15
CA GLY A 42 16.18 2.90 7.83
C GLY A 42 16.41 2.53 6.36
N THR A 43 15.58 1.62 5.86
CA THR A 43 15.55 1.21 4.46
C THR A 43 14.11 1.27 3.95
N VAL A 44 13.89 1.90 2.80
CA VAL A 44 12.59 1.99 2.15
C VAL A 44 12.65 1.29 0.81
N TYR A 45 11.73 0.35 0.60
CA TYR A 45 11.48 -0.23 -0.70
C TYR A 45 10.23 0.39 -1.32
N VAL A 46 10.34 0.98 -2.51
CA VAL A 46 9.21 1.55 -3.24
C VAL A 46 8.94 0.75 -4.51
N VAL A 47 7.70 0.28 -4.66
CA VAL A 47 7.21 -0.45 -5.82
C VAL A 47 6.07 0.37 -6.45
N PRO A 48 6.36 1.28 -7.39
CA PRO A 48 5.34 2.17 -7.95
C PRO A 48 4.37 1.45 -8.89
N PHE A 49 4.82 0.35 -9.50
CA PHE A 49 4.04 -0.47 -10.42
C PHE A 49 4.28 -1.94 -10.09
N LEU A 50 3.44 -2.54 -9.25
CA LEU A 50 3.58 -3.96 -8.92
C LEU A 50 3.43 -4.85 -10.16
N ILE A 51 2.49 -4.49 -11.04
CA ILE A 51 2.21 -5.22 -12.28
C ILE A 51 2.35 -4.23 -13.46
N PRO A 52 3.58 -3.95 -13.94
CA PRO A 52 3.80 -2.95 -14.98
C PRO A 52 2.94 -3.15 -16.24
N SER A 53 2.75 -4.40 -16.67
CA SER A 53 1.90 -4.74 -17.82
C SER A 53 0.41 -4.43 -17.60
N SER A 54 -0.07 -4.43 -16.36
CA SER A 54 -1.44 -4.05 -16.04
C SER A 54 -1.57 -2.53 -16.00
N THR A 55 -0.59 -1.82 -15.43
CA THR A 55 -0.57 -0.35 -15.46
C THR A 55 -0.51 0.19 -16.90
N ALA A 56 0.37 -0.36 -17.73
CA ALA A 56 0.50 0.03 -19.14
C ALA A 56 -0.79 -0.13 -19.95
N ARG A 57 -1.68 -1.05 -19.54
CA ARG A 57 -2.96 -1.33 -20.21
C ARG A 57 -4.17 -0.79 -19.44
N SER A 58 -3.96 -0.04 -18.35
CA SER A 58 -5.04 0.38 -17.44
C SER A 58 -5.97 -0.79 -17.05
N SER A 59 -5.38 -1.93 -16.70
CA SER A 59 -6.12 -3.16 -16.36
C SER A 59 -6.15 -3.39 -14.85
N ARG A 60 -7.33 -3.72 -14.32
CA ARG A 60 -7.50 -4.13 -12.92
C ARG A 60 -6.99 -5.55 -12.67
N TYR A 61 -7.24 -6.46 -13.60
CA TYR A 61 -7.04 -7.88 -13.40
C TYR A 61 -5.69 -8.33 -13.98
N TRP A 62 -5.07 -9.30 -13.31
CA TRP A 62 -3.90 -10.01 -13.80
C TRP A 62 -4.29 -11.46 -14.09
N ASN A 63 -4.17 -11.87 -15.36
CA ASN A 63 -4.57 -13.20 -15.82
C ASN A 63 -6.00 -13.58 -15.37
N GLY A 64 -6.95 -12.65 -15.53
CA GLY A 64 -8.35 -12.83 -15.15
C GLY A 64 -8.64 -12.82 -13.64
N LYS A 65 -7.62 -12.66 -12.78
CA LYS A 65 -7.77 -12.67 -11.31
C LYS A 65 -7.52 -11.29 -10.73
N ASN A 66 -8.22 -10.98 -9.63
CA ASN A 66 -7.96 -9.78 -8.85
C ASN A 66 -6.65 -9.97 -8.08
N PRO A 67 -5.59 -9.18 -8.35
CA PRO A 67 -4.31 -9.31 -7.64
C PRO A 67 -4.43 -9.10 -6.13
N ASN A 68 -5.39 -8.27 -5.68
CA ASN A 68 -5.66 -8.03 -4.27
C ASN A 68 -6.66 -9.03 -3.65
N SER A 69 -6.81 -10.22 -4.23
CA SER A 69 -7.53 -11.35 -3.60
C SER A 69 -6.76 -12.66 -3.68
N ILE A 70 -5.49 -12.60 -4.08
CA ILE A 70 -4.63 -13.77 -4.33
C ILE A 70 -3.21 -13.60 -3.78
N ALA A 71 -3.01 -12.69 -2.82
CA ALA A 71 -1.71 -12.50 -2.17
C ALA A 71 -1.27 -13.71 -1.34
N ASN A 72 -2.19 -14.60 -0.98
CA ASN A 72 -1.94 -15.89 -0.33
C ASN A 72 -1.54 -16.99 -1.33
N VAL A 73 -1.66 -16.76 -2.64
CA VAL A 73 -1.36 -17.77 -3.66
C VAL A 73 0.10 -17.61 -4.12
N ARG A 74 0.91 -18.66 -3.93
CA ARG A 74 2.33 -18.63 -4.29
C ARG A 74 2.54 -18.27 -5.76
N GLY A 75 3.48 -17.36 -6.01
CA GLY A 75 3.91 -16.98 -7.36
C GLY A 75 3.09 -15.86 -8.02
N THR A 76 1.99 -15.42 -7.41
CA THR A 76 1.25 -14.24 -7.86
C THR A 76 2.02 -12.94 -7.58
N PRO A 77 1.74 -11.84 -8.30
CA PRO A 77 2.45 -10.58 -8.08
C PRO A 77 2.34 -10.05 -6.64
N SER A 78 1.15 -10.09 -6.04
CA SER A 78 0.93 -9.66 -4.65
C SER A 78 1.59 -10.59 -3.64
N ASN A 79 1.59 -11.91 -3.88
CA ASN A 79 2.32 -12.84 -3.01
C ASN A 79 3.83 -12.59 -3.01
N ARG A 80 4.43 -12.14 -4.12
CA ARG A 80 5.85 -11.77 -4.15
C ARG A 80 6.17 -10.64 -3.17
N ILE A 81 5.25 -9.70 -2.93
CA ILE A 81 5.46 -8.66 -1.92
C ILE A 81 5.50 -9.27 -0.52
N VAL A 82 4.59 -10.19 -0.19
CA VAL A 82 4.58 -10.92 1.09
C VAL A 82 5.91 -11.67 1.30
N GLN A 83 6.39 -12.37 0.27
CA GLN A 83 7.66 -13.11 0.33
C GLN A 83 8.88 -12.19 0.49
N VAL A 84 8.91 -11.07 -0.23
CA VAL A 84 9.98 -10.06 -0.09
C VAL A 84 9.95 -9.44 1.30
N ALA A 85 8.75 -9.14 1.82
CA ALA A 85 8.60 -8.58 3.16
C ALA A 85 9.14 -9.54 4.24
N ALA A 86 8.72 -10.81 4.19
CA ALA A 86 9.17 -11.84 5.14
C ALA A 86 10.68 -12.09 5.04
N SER A 87 11.19 -12.36 3.83
CA SER A 87 12.62 -12.69 3.62
C SER A 87 13.58 -11.56 3.99
N ARG A 88 13.14 -10.31 3.92
CA ARG A 88 13.97 -9.15 4.26
C ARG A 88 13.79 -8.67 5.71
N GLY A 89 12.88 -9.27 6.47
CA GLY A 89 12.54 -8.80 7.81
C GLY A 89 11.94 -7.40 7.79
N VAL A 90 11.02 -7.14 6.86
CA VAL A 90 10.31 -5.86 6.75
C VAL A 90 9.41 -5.66 7.95
N SER A 91 9.47 -4.47 8.54
CA SER A 91 8.73 -4.10 9.74
C SER A 91 7.30 -3.62 9.46
N ALA A 92 7.02 -3.14 8.24
CA ALA A 92 5.68 -2.73 7.83
C ALA A 92 5.52 -2.67 6.30
N VAL A 93 4.30 -2.91 5.82
CA VAL A 93 3.91 -2.77 4.40
C VAL A 93 2.75 -1.79 4.26
N GLY A 94 2.90 -0.80 3.37
CA GLY A 94 1.81 0.07 2.95
C GLY A 94 1.39 -0.27 1.52
N ASP A 95 0.13 -0.67 1.35
CA ASP A 95 -0.50 -0.99 0.07
C ASP A 95 -1.40 0.17 -0.38
N PHE A 96 -1.02 0.87 -1.43
CA PHE A 96 -1.64 2.14 -1.84
C PHE A 96 -2.44 1.97 -3.14
N HIS A 97 -3.71 2.36 -3.08
CA HIS A 97 -4.74 2.15 -4.09
C HIS A 97 -5.50 3.45 -4.40
N SER A 98 -6.44 3.36 -5.34
CA SER A 98 -7.49 4.35 -5.48
C SER A 98 -8.86 3.70 -5.61
N THR A 99 -9.85 4.26 -4.92
CA THR A 99 -11.22 3.76 -4.93
C THR A 99 -12.11 4.68 -5.76
N ARG A 100 -12.87 4.09 -6.71
CA ARG A 100 -13.84 4.86 -7.50
C ARG A 100 -15.00 5.37 -6.65
N PRO A 101 -15.58 6.55 -6.95
CA PRO A 101 -16.85 6.97 -6.37
C PRO A 101 -17.91 5.87 -6.48
N GLY A 102 -18.64 5.59 -5.39
CA GLY A 102 -19.62 4.50 -5.32
C GLY A 102 -19.02 3.09 -5.23
N GLY A 103 -17.70 2.96 -5.24
CA GLY A 103 -17.00 1.71 -4.94
C GLY A 103 -16.94 1.41 -3.45
N VAL A 104 -16.26 0.32 -3.10
CA VAL A 104 -15.93 -0.02 -1.72
C VAL A 104 -14.45 0.29 -1.51
N PRO A 105 -14.06 1.22 -0.62
CA PRO A 105 -14.92 2.05 0.25
C PRO A 105 -15.50 3.31 -0.41
N GLY A 106 -15.10 3.66 -1.64
CA GLY A 106 -15.67 4.78 -2.40
C GLY A 106 -15.31 6.17 -1.87
N LYS A 107 -14.44 6.23 -0.86
CA LYS A 107 -13.94 7.42 -0.19
C LYS A 107 -12.47 7.28 0.18
N THR A 108 -11.79 8.41 0.26
CA THR A 108 -10.40 8.47 0.74
C THR A 108 -10.31 7.95 2.17
N SER A 109 -9.54 6.88 2.38
CA SER A 109 -9.52 6.15 3.64
C SER A 109 -8.23 5.36 3.85
N ILE A 110 -7.98 4.97 5.10
CA ILE A 110 -6.97 3.98 5.48
C ILE A 110 -7.71 2.80 6.09
N LEU A 111 -7.57 1.63 5.47
CA LEU A 111 -8.11 0.37 5.93
C LEU A 111 -7.00 -0.42 6.64
N CYS A 112 -7.42 -1.20 7.63
CA CYS A 112 -6.54 -2.08 8.38
C CYS A 112 -7.34 -3.14 9.13
N THR A 113 -6.62 -4.12 9.67
CA THR A 113 -7.15 -5.12 10.59
C THR A 113 -6.51 -5.00 11.97
N ARG A 114 -7.23 -5.42 13.02
CA ARG A 114 -6.72 -5.39 14.42
C ARG A 114 -6.02 -6.67 14.84
N ILE A 115 -6.42 -7.81 14.29
CA ILE A 115 -5.92 -9.14 14.65
C ILE A 115 -5.36 -9.81 13.40
N PRO A 116 -4.16 -10.42 13.45
CA PRO A 116 -3.33 -10.65 14.64
C PRO A 116 -2.37 -9.49 14.99
N THR A 117 -2.22 -8.51 14.10
CA THR A 117 -1.22 -7.44 14.19
C THR A 117 -1.85 -6.10 14.57
N TYR A 118 -2.06 -5.86 15.87
CA TYR A 118 -2.67 -4.60 16.35
C TYR A 118 -1.87 -3.34 15.96
N GLU A 119 -0.59 -3.50 15.64
CA GLU A 119 0.26 -2.44 15.10
C GLU A 119 -0.27 -1.84 13.79
N SER A 120 -0.95 -2.64 12.96
CA SER A 120 -1.61 -2.19 11.73
C SER A 120 -2.69 -1.15 12.01
N TYR A 121 -3.48 -1.37 13.07
CA TYR A 121 -4.48 -0.40 13.51
C TYR A 121 -3.86 0.90 14.03
N ARG A 122 -2.77 0.82 14.80
CA ARG A 122 -2.07 2.03 15.30
C ARG A 122 -1.50 2.84 14.14
N MET A 123 -0.86 2.16 13.19
CA MET A 123 -0.33 2.76 11.97
C MET A 123 -1.44 3.42 11.14
N ALA A 124 -2.56 2.72 10.91
CA ALA A 124 -3.69 3.25 10.18
C ALA A 124 -4.33 4.46 10.88
N SER A 125 -4.46 4.42 12.21
CA SER A 125 -4.98 5.52 13.01
C SER A 125 -4.10 6.77 12.93
N TYR A 126 -2.78 6.60 13.00
CA TYR A 126 -1.83 7.69 12.76
C TYR A 126 -1.98 8.26 11.35
N MET A 127 -1.96 7.39 10.33
CA MET A 127 -2.04 7.82 8.92
C MET A 127 -3.36 8.53 8.61
N SER A 128 -4.47 8.04 9.15
CA SER A 128 -5.80 8.65 9.04
C SER A 128 -5.77 10.09 9.57
N ARG A 129 -5.29 10.30 10.80
CA ARG A 129 -5.18 11.64 11.41
C ARG A 129 -4.24 12.55 10.63
N TYR A 130 -3.07 12.06 10.22
CA TYR A 130 -2.08 12.87 9.50
C TYR A 130 -2.57 13.32 8.12
N SER A 131 -3.25 12.43 7.39
CA SER A 131 -3.69 12.68 6.01
C SER A 131 -5.10 13.26 5.90
N GLY A 132 -5.87 13.28 6.99
CA GLY A 132 -7.30 13.59 6.98
C GLY A 132 -8.14 12.54 6.24
N SER A 133 -7.68 11.29 6.20
CA SER A 133 -8.40 10.17 5.55
C SER A 133 -9.32 9.48 6.56
N ALA A 134 -10.45 8.93 6.13
CA ALA A 134 -11.29 8.13 7.02
C ALA A 134 -10.53 6.87 7.51
N LEU A 135 -10.67 6.50 8.79
CA LEU A 135 -10.18 5.21 9.30
C LEU A 135 -11.27 4.15 9.14
N ILE A 136 -10.94 3.00 8.53
CA ILE A 136 -11.87 1.87 8.36
C ILE A 136 -11.19 0.61 8.90
N PRO A 137 -11.40 0.29 10.19
CA PRO A 137 -10.78 -0.89 10.80
C PRO A 137 -11.72 -2.11 10.74
N SER A 138 -11.20 -3.22 10.24
CA SER A 138 -11.79 -4.56 10.38
C SER A 138 -11.22 -5.28 11.59
N GLN A 139 -11.96 -6.26 12.12
CA GLN A 139 -11.53 -6.93 13.35
C GLN A 139 -10.43 -7.95 13.11
N VAL A 140 -10.58 -8.81 12.10
CA VAL A 140 -9.70 -9.97 11.86
C VAL A 140 -9.24 -9.98 10.40
N ALA A 141 -7.93 -10.08 10.20
CA ALA A 141 -7.31 -10.24 8.88
C ALA A 141 -7.80 -11.51 8.18
N GLY A 142 -8.12 -11.39 6.90
CA GLY A 142 -8.60 -12.46 6.03
C GLY A 142 -10.09 -12.73 6.12
N LYS A 143 -10.83 -12.05 7.01
CA LYS A 143 -12.27 -12.24 7.16
C LYS A 143 -13.07 -11.48 6.10
N ASP A 144 -12.84 -10.18 6.00
CA ASP A 144 -13.61 -9.32 5.09
C ASP A 144 -12.99 -9.29 3.68
N TYR A 145 -11.66 -9.40 3.58
CA TYR A 145 -10.91 -9.34 2.33
C TYR A 145 -9.91 -10.52 2.21
N PRO A 146 -10.39 -11.78 2.16
CA PRO A 146 -9.51 -12.94 2.06
C PRO A 146 -8.57 -12.83 0.86
N GLY A 147 -7.27 -12.97 1.12
CA GLY A 147 -6.23 -12.90 0.09
C GLY A 147 -5.81 -11.48 -0.31
N ALA A 148 -6.33 -10.43 0.31
CA ALA A 148 -5.80 -9.08 0.16
C ALA A 148 -4.36 -8.98 0.68
N LEU A 149 -3.55 -8.14 0.06
CA LEU A 149 -2.13 -8.02 0.42
C LEU A 149 -1.95 -7.59 1.87
N GLU A 150 -2.74 -6.62 2.35
CA GLU A 150 -2.73 -6.20 3.75
C GLU A 150 -3.05 -7.37 4.69
N ASP A 151 -4.16 -8.07 4.46
CA ASP A 151 -4.58 -9.20 5.28
C ASP A 151 -3.53 -10.32 5.31
N VAL A 152 -2.95 -10.66 4.17
CA VAL A 152 -1.94 -11.74 4.09
C VAL A 152 -0.63 -11.35 4.76
N CYS A 153 -0.19 -10.08 4.65
CA CYS A 153 0.94 -9.59 5.43
C CYS A 153 0.66 -9.66 6.94
N ASN A 154 -0.54 -9.22 7.35
CA ASN A 154 -0.93 -9.25 8.76
C ASN A 154 -0.99 -10.67 9.33
N LEU A 155 -1.56 -11.62 8.59
CA LEU A 155 -1.56 -13.05 8.96
C LEU A 155 -0.14 -13.63 9.03
N ALA A 156 0.81 -13.10 8.28
CA ALA A 156 2.23 -13.46 8.35
C ALA A 156 2.99 -12.72 9.48
N GLY A 157 2.30 -11.96 10.34
CA GLY A 157 2.91 -11.21 11.44
C GLY A 157 3.61 -9.92 11.00
N ILE A 158 3.37 -9.45 9.77
CA ILE A 158 3.95 -8.23 9.21
C ILE A 158 2.88 -7.13 9.22
N PRO A 159 3.00 -6.10 10.06
CA PRO A 159 2.02 -5.01 10.10
C PRO A 159 1.81 -4.38 8.72
N ALA A 160 0.55 -4.27 8.30
CA ALA A 160 0.20 -3.73 6.99
C ALA A 160 -1.09 -2.90 7.02
N VAL A 161 -1.16 -1.95 6.10
CA VAL A 161 -2.33 -1.08 5.88
C VAL A 161 -2.64 -0.99 4.40
N THR A 162 -3.92 -0.83 4.08
CA THR A 162 -4.37 -0.44 2.74
C THR A 162 -4.78 1.04 2.77
N ALA A 163 -4.23 1.85 1.87
CA ALA A 163 -4.56 3.27 1.78
C ALA A 163 -5.26 3.56 0.45
N GLU A 164 -6.44 4.15 0.51
CA GLU A 164 -7.30 4.44 -0.63
C GLU A 164 -7.43 5.96 -0.81
N VAL A 165 -7.32 6.42 -2.05
CA VAL A 165 -7.74 7.78 -2.44
C VAL A 165 -8.91 7.73 -3.40
N ARG A 166 -9.90 8.60 -3.20
CA ARG A 166 -11.06 8.67 -4.08
C ARG A 166 -10.65 9.18 -5.48
N SER A 167 -10.75 8.34 -6.50
CA SER A 167 -10.52 8.69 -7.90
C SER A 167 -11.21 7.66 -8.82
N PRO A 168 -11.82 8.05 -9.94
CA PRO A 168 -12.28 7.08 -10.93
C PRO A 168 -11.11 6.22 -11.44
N HIS A 169 -11.39 4.97 -11.79
CA HIS A 169 -10.39 4.10 -12.38
C HIS A 169 -10.00 4.58 -13.78
N GLY A 170 -8.72 4.43 -14.12
CA GLY A 170 -8.15 4.85 -15.40
C GLY A 170 -7.96 6.35 -15.55
N SER A 171 -8.25 7.14 -14.51
CA SER A 171 -8.06 8.58 -14.50
C SER A 171 -7.53 9.08 -13.16
N VAL A 172 -7.22 10.38 -13.10
CA VAL A 172 -6.68 11.03 -11.92
C VAL A 172 -7.62 12.17 -11.53
N ALA A 173 -8.36 11.98 -10.44
CA ALA A 173 -9.16 13.06 -9.86
C ALA A 173 -8.25 14.16 -9.28
N SER A 174 -8.72 15.41 -9.33
CA SER A 174 -7.99 16.55 -8.75
C SER A 174 -7.62 16.28 -7.28
N GLY A 175 -6.36 16.55 -6.92
CA GLY A 175 -5.82 16.36 -5.57
C GLY A 175 -5.57 14.91 -5.15
N SER A 176 -6.03 13.89 -5.90
CA SER A 176 -5.89 12.47 -5.52
C SER A 176 -4.43 12.02 -5.39
N VAL A 177 -3.55 12.44 -6.32
CA VAL A 177 -2.10 12.16 -6.25
C VAL A 177 -1.48 12.77 -5.00
N THR A 178 -1.76 14.05 -4.72
CA THR A 178 -1.26 14.74 -3.52
C THR A 178 -1.74 14.06 -2.25
N LYS A 179 -2.99 13.61 -2.22
CA LYS A 179 -3.54 12.90 -1.07
C LYS A 179 -2.87 11.53 -0.87
N SER A 180 -2.66 10.76 -1.93
CA SER A 180 -1.99 9.45 -1.87
C SER A 180 -0.53 9.62 -1.43
N TYR A 181 0.17 10.62 -1.97
CA TYR A 181 1.50 10.99 -1.51
C TYR A 181 1.52 11.36 -0.02
N THR A 182 0.53 12.10 0.47
CA THR A 182 0.40 12.44 1.89
C THR A 182 0.22 11.18 2.76
N GLN A 183 -0.55 10.20 2.30
CA GLN A 183 -0.70 8.91 2.99
C GLN A 183 0.65 8.15 3.02
N MET A 184 1.41 8.14 1.92
CA MET A 184 2.75 7.53 1.88
C MET A 184 3.74 8.21 2.85
N ILE A 185 3.74 9.55 2.90
CA ILE A 185 4.55 10.31 3.86
C ILE A 185 4.13 9.98 5.30
N ALA A 186 2.83 9.88 5.58
CA ALA A 186 2.34 9.48 6.90
C ALA A 186 2.83 8.08 7.30
N PHE A 187 2.81 7.13 6.36
CA PHE A 187 3.34 5.79 6.57
C PHE A 187 4.84 5.80 6.91
N LEU A 188 5.65 6.57 6.18
CA LEU A 188 7.09 6.68 6.46
C LEU A 188 7.37 7.33 7.82
N LYS A 189 6.64 8.40 8.16
CA LYS A 189 6.76 9.08 9.46
C LYS A 189 6.39 8.18 10.63
N TYR A 190 5.28 7.45 10.53
CA TYR A 190 4.88 6.48 11.56
C TYR A 190 5.99 5.47 11.84
N ASN A 191 6.64 5.01 10.77
CA ASN A 191 7.71 4.03 10.85
C ASN A 191 9.08 4.64 11.21
N GLY A 192 9.17 5.94 11.51
CA GLY A 192 10.41 6.60 11.91
C GLY A 192 11.48 6.67 10.82
N ILE A 193 11.07 6.55 9.55
CA ILE A 193 11.99 6.58 8.39
C ILE A 193 12.41 8.01 8.06
N ILE A 194 11.46 8.95 8.13
CA ILE A 194 11.62 10.39 7.85
C ILE A 194 10.97 11.23 8.94
#